data_AF-A0A7J4JNB6-F1
#
_entry.id   AF-A0A7J4JNB6-F1
#
_cell.length_a   1.000
_cell.length_b   1.000
_cell.length_c   1.000
_cell.angle_alpha   90.00
_cell.angle_beta   90.00
_cell.angle_gamma   90.00
#
_symmetry.space_group_name_H-M   'P 1'
#
loop_
_entity.id
_entity.type
_entity.pdbx_description
1 polymer ?
#
loop_
_entity_poly.entity_id
_entity_poly.type
_entity_poly.pdbx_seq_one_letter_code
_entity_poly.pdbx_strand_id
1 'polypeptide(L)'
;MPIFVIHEHHAKRLHWDLRLEMEGVLRSWAVPKEPSTDPSVKRLAIAVEDHDLSYADFEGTIPEGQYGAGEVKIWDSGHYELLEENEGKLVFNLEGKKLQGPFCLIRLKDGKNWLFFRKKEKD
;
A
#
# COMPACT_ATOMS: atom_id res chain seq x y z
N MET A 1 7.72 2.02 -15.88
CA MET A 1 7.97 2.28 -14.46
C MET A 1 6.91 1.53 -13.67
N PRO A 2 7.27 0.81 -12.60
CA PRO A 2 6.30 0.01 -11.86
C PRO A 2 5.25 0.93 -11.22
N ILE A 3 4.02 0.44 -11.13
CA ILE A 3 2.89 1.21 -10.60
C ILE A 3 2.69 0.95 -9.10
N PHE A 4 2.09 1.92 -8.43
CA PHE A 4 1.45 1.69 -7.15
C PHE A 4 0.00 2.17 -7.19
N VAL A 5 -0.81 1.57 -6.33
CA VAL A 5 -2.17 2.03 -6.06
C VAL A 5 -2.46 1.90 -4.58
N ILE A 6 -3.23 2.83 -4.07
CA ILE A 6 -3.82 2.78 -2.74
C ILE A 6 -5.32 2.82 -2.93
N HIS A 7 -5.99 1.73 -2.57
CA HIS A 7 -7.44 1.71 -2.55
C HIS A 7 -7.96 2.13 -1.18
N GLU A 8 -8.96 2.99 -1.11
CA GLU A 8 -9.79 3.17 0.08
C GLU A 8 -10.91 2.13 0.05
N HIS A 9 -10.96 1.29 1.07
CA HIS A 9 -11.80 0.10 1.09
C HIS A 9 -12.78 0.15 2.26
N HIS A 10 -14.05 0.37 1.94
CA HIS A 10 -15.19 0.40 2.85
C HIS A 10 -15.75 -1.03 3.04
N ALA A 11 -14.93 -1.90 3.61
CA ALA A 11 -15.35 -3.23 4.04
C ALA A 11 -16.05 -3.17 5.42
N LYS A 12 -16.04 -4.28 6.18
CA LYS A 12 -16.48 -4.29 7.59
C LYS A 12 -15.85 -3.19 8.44
N ARG A 13 -14.63 -2.78 8.09
CA ARG A 13 -13.92 -1.63 8.65
C ARG A 13 -13.27 -0.88 7.50
N LEU A 14 -13.34 0.44 7.55
CA LEU A 14 -12.59 1.30 6.64
C LEU A 14 -11.09 1.03 6.83
N HIS A 15 -10.40 0.82 5.71
CA HIS A 15 -8.94 0.69 5.64
C HIS A 15 -8.46 1.09 4.25
N TRP A 16 -7.14 1.11 4.07
CA TRP A 16 -6.50 1.43 2.80
C TRP A 16 -5.60 0.29 2.36
N ASP A 17 -5.79 -0.22 1.14
CA ASP A 17 -4.94 -1.28 0.59
C ASP A 17 -3.81 -0.66 -0.24
N LEU A 18 -2.60 -0.66 0.30
CA LEU A 18 -1.38 -0.28 -0.42
C LEU A 18 -0.94 -1.46 -1.30
N ARG A 19 -0.70 -1.20 -2.58
CA ARG A 19 -0.28 -2.21 -3.55
C ARG A 19 0.89 -1.69 -4.38
N LEU A 20 1.94 -2.50 -4.52
CA LEU A 20 3.12 -2.21 -5.32
C LEU A 20 3.26 -3.27 -6.41
N GLU A 21 3.38 -2.86 -7.67
CA GLU A 21 3.75 -3.77 -8.76
C GLU A 21 5.18 -4.29 -8.53
N MET A 22 5.32 -5.57 -8.22
CA MET A 22 6.60 -6.24 -8.00
C MET A 22 6.51 -7.66 -8.56
N GLU A 23 7.52 -8.08 -9.33
CA GLU A 23 7.62 -9.45 -9.86
C GLU A 23 6.36 -9.91 -10.65
N GLY A 24 5.69 -8.98 -11.33
CA GLY A 24 4.51 -9.28 -12.16
C GLY A 24 3.18 -9.38 -11.41
N VAL A 25 3.15 -9.08 -10.10
CA VAL A 25 1.94 -9.03 -9.28
C VAL A 25 1.86 -7.72 -8.48
N LEU A 26 0.69 -7.46 -7.90
CA LEU A 26 0.50 -6.40 -6.91
C LEU A 26 0.73 -6.97 -5.51
N ARG A 27 1.96 -6.83 -4.99
CA ARG A 27 2.25 -7.11 -3.58
C ARG A 27 1.46 -6.13 -2.71
N SER A 28 0.69 -6.67 -1.76
CA SER A 28 -0.41 -5.92 -1.15
C SER A 28 -0.37 -5.91 0.38
N TRP A 29 -0.74 -4.78 0.96
CA TRP A 29 -0.88 -4.58 2.40
C TRP A 29 -2.15 -3.81 2.76
N ALA A 30 -2.93 -4.34 3.70
CA ALA A 30 -4.01 -3.60 4.32
C ALA A 30 -3.47 -2.66 5.41
N VAL A 31 -3.77 -1.37 5.30
CA VAL A 31 -3.36 -0.29 6.19
C VAL A 31 -4.61 0.22 6.94
N PRO A 32 -4.82 -0.11 8.23
CA PRO A 32 -6.07 0.20 8.93
C PRO A 32 -6.36 1.69 9.16
N LYS A 33 -5.38 2.56 8.91
CA LYS A 33 -5.49 4.02 9.08
C LYS A 33 -4.90 4.70 7.86
N GLU A 34 -5.48 5.83 7.48
CA GLU A 34 -5.07 6.58 6.29
C GLU A 34 -3.56 6.78 6.22
N PRO A 35 -2.92 6.48 5.07
CA PRO A 35 -1.52 6.82 4.81
C PRO A 35 -1.19 8.26 5.20
N SER A 36 0.00 8.50 5.74
CA SER A 36 0.38 9.82 6.24
C SER A 36 1.62 10.35 5.53
N THR A 37 1.59 11.64 5.21
CA THR A 37 2.74 12.40 4.69
C THR A 37 3.63 12.96 5.80
N ASP A 38 3.25 12.79 7.07
CA ASP A 38 4.05 13.16 8.25
C ASP A 38 5.06 12.04 8.58
N PRO A 39 6.37 12.29 8.51
CA PRO A 39 7.40 11.29 8.76
C PRO A 39 7.51 10.85 10.23
N SER A 40 6.83 11.52 11.16
CA SER A 40 6.72 11.08 12.55
C SER A 40 5.64 10.00 12.77
N VAL A 41 4.70 9.88 11.83
CA VAL A 41 3.57 8.94 11.91
C VAL A 41 3.95 7.60 11.30
N LYS A 42 3.77 6.53 12.09
CA LYS A 42 3.93 5.15 11.63
C LYS A 42 2.56 4.48 11.53
N ARG A 43 2.31 3.79 10.42
CA ARG A 43 1.11 2.99 10.19
C ARG A 43 1.45 1.50 10.27
N LEU A 44 0.55 0.74 10.87
CA LEU A 44 0.54 -0.71 10.69
C LEU A 44 0.13 -1.00 9.25
N ALA A 45 0.85 -1.89 8.57
CA ALA A 45 0.53 -2.43 7.27
C ALA A 45 0.56 -3.96 7.36
N ILE A 46 -0.54 -4.63 7.03
CA ILE A 46 -0.71 -6.07 7.22
C ILE A 46 -0.61 -6.70 5.84
N ALA A 47 0.36 -7.60 5.62
CA ALA A 47 0.48 -8.28 4.34
C ALA A 47 -0.79 -9.12 4.05
N VAL A 48 -1.32 -8.99 2.84
CA VAL A 48 -2.46 -9.75 2.32
C VAL A 48 -2.06 -10.47 1.03
N GLU A 49 -2.96 -11.24 0.44
CA GLU A 49 -2.68 -11.94 -0.82
C GLU A 49 -2.27 -10.98 -1.93
N ASP A 50 -1.37 -11.43 -2.79
CA ASP A 50 -1.02 -10.72 -4.01
C ASP A 50 -2.25 -10.62 -4.94
N HIS A 51 -2.31 -9.55 -5.73
CA HIS A 51 -3.38 -9.34 -6.70
C HIS A 51 -2.83 -9.26 -8.12
N ASP A 52 -3.66 -9.57 -9.11
CA ASP A 52 -3.30 -9.40 -10.51
C ASP A 52 -3.10 -7.91 -10.85
N LEU A 53 -2.21 -7.61 -11.79
CA LEU A 53 -1.92 -6.23 -12.21
C LEU A 53 -3.17 -5.50 -12.71
N SER A 54 -4.10 -6.20 -13.35
CA SER A 54 -5.37 -5.64 -13.83
C SER A 54 -6.26 -5.11 -12.70
N TYR A 55 -6.01 -5.52 -11.45
CA TYR A 55 -6.75 -5.04 -10.29
C TYR A 55 -6.36 -3.60 -9.89
N ALA A 56 -5.28 -3.05 -10.45
CA ALA A 56 -4.81 -1.71 -10.09
C ALA A 56 -5.83 -0.60 -10.43
N ASP A 57 -6.62 -0.80 -11.49
CA ASP A 57 -7.61 0.17 -11.97
C ASP A 57 -9.03 -0.12 -11.44
N PHE A 58 -9.18 -1.04 -10.48
CA PHE A 58 -10.48 -1.45 -9.99
C PHE A 58 -11.10 -0.38 -9.05
N GLU A 59 -12.27 0.10 -9.44
CA GLU A 59 -13.20 0.82 -8.57
C GLU A 59 -14.58 0.20 -8.67
N GLY A 60 -15.27 0.04 -7.55
CA GLY A 60 -16.60 -0.57 -7.55
C GLY A 60 -16.99 -1.15 -6.20
N THR A 61 -18.00 -2.00 -6.22
CA THR A 61 -18.48 -2.69 -5.02
C THR A 61 -18.27 -4.18 -5.16
N ILE A 62 -17.55 -4.77 -4.22
CA ILE A 62 -17.41 -6.21 -4.09
C ILE A 62 -18.64 -6.73 -3.33
N PRO A 63 -19.41 -7.67 -3.91
CA PRO A 63 -20.65 -8.16 -3.30
C PRO A 63 -20.46 -8.74 -1.90
N GLU A 64 -21.49 -8.60 -1.06
CA GLU A 64 -21.51 -9.23 0.26
C GLU A 64 -21.33 -10.75 0.17
N GLY A 65 -20.61 -11.31 1.15
CA GLY A 65 -20.28 -12.74 1.19
C GLY A 65 -19.06 -13.13 0.38
N GLN A 66 -18.51 -12.23 -0.46
CA GLN A 66 -17.22 -12.44 -1.12
C GLN A 66 -16.05 -11.97 -0.25
N TYR A 67 -14.86 -12.52 -0.52
CA TYR A 67 -13.63 -12.03 0.08
C TYR A 67 -13.39 -10.58 -0.36
N GLY A 68 -13.14 -9.69 0.60
CA GLY A 68 -13.02 -8.25 0.33
C GLY A 68 -14.35 -7.54 0.07
N ALA A 69 -15.49 -8.06 0.51
CA ALA A 69 -16.78 -7.38 0.35
C ALA A 69 -16.75 -5.94 0.91
N GLY A 70 -17.21 -4.98 0.09
CA GLY A 70 -17.15 -3.56 0.40
C GLY A 70 -17.05 -2.68 -0.85
N GLU A 71 -17.20 -1.37 -0.66
CA GLU A 71 -16.91 -0.40 -1.71
C GLU A 71 -15.39 -0.14 -1.77
N VAL A 72 -14.83 -0.13 -2.98
CA VAL A 72 -13.41 0.08 -3.26
C VAL A 72 -13.30 1.29 -4.19
N LYS A 73 -12.50 2.27 -3.78
CA LYS A 73 -12.18 3.48 -4.54
C LYS A 73 -10.67 3.65 -4.64
N ILE A 74 -10.17 4.21 -5.74
CA ILE A 74 -8.76 4.58 -5.84
C ILE A 74 -8.55 5.85 -5.02
N TRP A 75 -7.82 5.72 -3.91
CA TRP A 75 -7.48 6.85 -3.05
C TRP A 75 -6.28 7.62 -3.58
N ASP A 76 -5.25 6.92 -4.05
CA ASP A 76 -4.10 7.49 -4.76
C ASP A 76 -3.50 6.43 -5.69
N SER A 77 -2.84 6.88 -6.75
CA SER A 77 -2.15 6.01 -7.69
C SER A 77 -1.08 6.77 -8.45
N GLY A 78 -0.13 6.03 -9.01
CA GLY A 78 0.94 6.59 -9.81
C GLY A 78 2.04 5.59 -10.05
N HIS A 79 3.24 6.10 -10.31
CA HIS A 79 4.44 5.29 -10.42
C HIS A 79 5.22 5.31 -9.11
N TYR A 80 6.13 4.36 -8.99
CA TYR A 80 7.12 4.40 -7.93
C TYR A 80 8.49 3.95 -8.43
N GLU A 81 9.53 4.35 -7.70
CA GLU A 81 10.88 3.86 -7.88
C GLU A 81 11.28 3.03 -6.65
N LEU A 82 11.71 1.79 -6.85
CA LEU A 82 12.25 0.97 -5.77
C LEU A 82 13.69 1.40 -5.48
N LEU A 83 13.96 1.84 -4.25
CA LEU A 83 15.26 2.36 -3.83
C LEU A 83 16.08 1.32 -3.04
N GLU A 84 15.42 0.45 -2.28
CA GLU A 84 16.06 -0.60 -1.48
C GLU A 84 15.08 -1.77 -1.29
N GLU A 85 15.53 -3.00 -1.53
CA GLU A 85 14.80 -4.24 -1.19
C GLU A 85 15.74 -5.22 -0.51
N ASN A 86 15.44 -5.49 0.77
CA ASN A 86 16.16 -6.45 1.60
C ASN A 86 15.12 -7.34 2.31
N GLU A 87 15.59 -8.40 2.99
CA GLU A 87 14.72 -9.30 3.73
C GLU A 87 13.91 -8.58 4.82
N GLY A 88 12.64 -8.27 4.52
CA GLY A 88 11.74 -7.54 5.42
C GLY A 88 11.87 -6.02 5.39
N LYS A 89 12.50 -5.42 4.39
CA LYS A 89 12.56 -3.96 4.23
C LYS A 89 12.42 -3.55 2.78
N LEU A 90 11.49 -2.63 2.52
CA LEU A 90 11.32 -1.98 1.23
C LEU A 90 11.44 -0.46 1.43
N VAL A 91 12.23 0.20 0.59
CA VAL A 91 12.28 1.65 0.49
C VAL A 91 11.97 2.02 -0.94
N PHE A 92 11.05 2.95 -1.14
CA PHE A 92 10.59 3.34 -2.47
C PHE A 92 10.20 4.81 -2.50
N ASN A 93 10.34 5.44 -3.65
CA ASN A 93 9.87 6.79 -3.92
C ASN A 93 8.49 6.71 -4.60
N LEU A 94 7.46 7.29 -3.99
CA LEU A 94 6.12 7.35 -4.59
C LEU A 94 5.98 8.62 -5.42
N GLU A 95 5.33 8.49 -6.58
CA GLU A 95 4.99 9.58 -7.49
C GLU A 95 3.47 9.64 -7.70
N GLY A 96 2.75 9.80 -6.59
CA GLY A 96 1.29 9.94 -6.57
C GLY A 96 0.80 11.38 -6.63
N LYS A 97 -0.52 11.54 -6.53
CA LYS A 97 -1.14 12.86 -6.33
C LYS A 97 -1.16 13.25 -4.84
N LYS A 98 -1.32 12.27 -3.95
CA LYS A 98 -1.39 12.49 -2.49
C LYS A 98 -0.08 12.14 -1.80
N LEU A 99 0.49 10.99 -2.11
CA LEU A 99 1.77 10.54 -1.57
C LEU A 99 2.88 10.76 -2.60
N GLN A 100 3.82 11.62 -2.22
CA GLN A 100 5.00 11.93 -3.01
C GLN A 100 6.24 11.82 -2.13
N GLY A 101 7.33 11.33 -2.71
CA GLY A 101 8.62 11.22 -2.03
C GLY A 101 8.87 9.84 -1.41
N PRO A 102 9.89 9.73 -0.54
CA PRO A 102 10.38 8.44 -0.06
C PRO A 102 9.52 7.85 1.07
N PHE A 103 9.13 6.60 0.93
CA PHE A 103 8.42 5.79 1.92
C PHE A 103 9.18 4.51 2.26
N CYS A 104 8.81 3.89 3.37
CA CYS A 104 9.42 2.68 3.86
C CYS A 104 8.39 1.70 4.40
N LEU A 105 8.57 0.42 4.08
CA LEU A 105 7.95 -0.73 4.73
C LEU A 105 9.01 -1.51 5.50
N ILE A 106 8.77 -1.81 6.79
CA ILE A 106 9.65 -2.66 7.61
C ILE A 106 8.82 -3.77 8.25
N ARG A 107 9.18 -5.03 7.98
CA ARG A 107 8.52 -6.22 8.53
C ARG A 107 8.82 -6.35 10.02
N LEU A 108 7.78 -6.59 10.79
CA LEU A 108 7.87 -6.89 12.21
C LEU A 108 8.21 -8.37 12.42
N LYS A 109 8.59 -8.72 13.66
CA LYS A 109 9.06 -10.06 14.02
C LYS A 109 8.02 -11.17 13.82
N ASP A 110 6.73 -10.83 13.74
CA ASP A 110 5.65 -11.79 13.52
C ASP A 110 5.51 -12.22 12.04
N GLY A 111 6.29 -11.64 11.13
CA GLY A 111 6.36 -12.01 9.71
C GLY A 111 5.19 -11.54 8.85
N LYS A 112 4.05 -11.14 9.45
CA LYS A 112 2.86 -10.68 8.71
C LYS A 112 2.65 -9.18 8.79
N ASN A 113 3.03 -8.57 9.89
CA ASN A 113 2.84 -7.14 10.11
C ASN A 113 4.06 -6.36 9.68
N TRP A 114 3.82 -5.15 9.18
CA TRP A 114 4.80 -4.21 8.70
C TRP A 114 4.53 -2.83 9.28
N LEU A 115 5.55 -2.00 9.33
CA LEU A 115 5.42 -0.56 9.55
C LEU A 115 5.57 0.16 8.23
N PHE A 116 4.56 0.95 7.88
CA PHE A 116 4.55 1.84 6.73
C PHE A 116 4.66 3.30 7.19
N PHE A 117 5.63 4.05 6.66
CA PHE A 117 5.84 5.45 7.03
C PHE A 117 6.64 6.21 5.96
N ARG A 118 6.44 7.53 5.90
CA ARG A 118 7.27 8.43 5.10
C ARG A 118 8.66 8.53 5.71
N LYS A 119 9.71 8.44 4.90
CA LYS A 119 11.08 8.70 5.36
C LYS A 119 11.29 10.21 5.46
N LYS A 120 12.03 10.63 6.48
CA LYS A 120 12.61 11.98 6.49
C LYS A 120 13.59 12.07 5.34
N GLU A 121 13.44 13.08 4.51
CA GLU A 121 14.50 13.54 3.64
C GLU A 121 15.69 13.90 4.54
N LYS A 122 16.89 13.41 4.19
CA LYS A 122 18.10 13.91 4.83
C LYS A 122 18.43 15.20 4.11
N ASP A 123 18.52 16.30 4.86
CA ASP A 123 19.11 17.55 4.40
C ASP A 123 20.53 17.31 3.84
#